data_AF-A0A2P5AS49-F1
#
_entry.id   AF-A0A2P5AS49-F1
#
_cell.length_a   1.000
_cell.length_b   1.000
_cell.length_c   1.000
_cell.angle_alpha   90.00
_cell.angle_beta   90.00
_cell.angle_gamma   90.00
#
_symmetry.space_group_name_H-M   'P 1'
#
loop_
_entity.id
_entity.type
_entity.pdbx_description
1 polymer ?
#
loop_
_entity_poly.entity_id
_entity_poly.type
_entity_poly.pdbx_seq_one_letter_code
_entity_poly.pdbx_strand_id
1 'polypeptide(L)'
;MGRLRFDETLISERLRNDESDLQSKLCDFPDAKVWKNKLSSRERKRYASAAVALRKTLISELMSLDNVELMVYKANDAFASLSSYHADFGDLYDAVRGFISYHCQLSEANKELESNGCLQEDTAVRRDNLLAWLNQEAEALSGTTTSIAEARKNAAVLMTRIGKTRKWLKELEEKLAQKDMEIDDLEKEGMVVLISYDG
;
A
#
# COMPACT_ATOMS: atom_id res chain seq x y z
N MET A 1 15.53 -8.43 -16.60
CA MET A 1 15.42 -8.55 -15.13
C MET A 1 15.63 -7.18 -14.52
N GLY A 2 14.57 -6.41 -14.28
CA GLY A 2 14.64 -5.11 -13.61
C GLY A 2 14.16 -5.25 -12.17
N ARG A 3 15.03 -4.98 -11.19
CA ARG A 3 14.63 -4.82 -9.78
C ARG A 3 14.07 -3.42 -9.60
N LEU A 4 12.78 -3.30 -9.32
CA LEU A 4 12.23 -2.06 -8.77
C LEU A 4 12.47 -2.07 -7.26
N ARG A 5 13.37 -1.19 -6.82
CA ARG A 5 13.47 -0.80 -5.41
C ARG A 5 12.25 0.07 -5.12
N PHE A 6 11.43 -0.35 -4.17
CA PHE A 6 10.44 0.54 -3.57
C PHE A 6 11.19 1.40 -2.55
N ASP A 7 11.35 2.68 -2.86
CA ASP A 7 11.76 3.70 -1.90
C ASP A 7 10.63 3.86 -0.88
N GLU A 8 10.72 3.11 0.21
CA GLU A 8 10.05 3.44 1.46
C GLU A 8 10.83 4.59 2.10
N THR A 9 10.31 5.81 2.01
CA THR A 9 10.34 6.86 3.04
C THR A 9 9.95 8.16 2.39
N LEU A 10 8.67 8.52 2.38
CA LEU A 10 8.24 9.92 2.18
C LEU A 10 6.73 10.09 2.42
N ILE A 11 6.19 9.59 3.55
CA ILE A 11 4.83 9.98 3.95
C ILE A 11 4.78 10.24 5.45
N SER A 12 4.43 11.50 5.76
CA SER A 12 3.85 11.99 7.01
C SER A 12 4.77 12.29 8.18
N GLU A 13 5.67 13.25 7.97
CA GLU A 13 6.00 14.25 9.00
C GLU A 13 4.90 15.34 9.01
N ARG A 14 3.64 14.94 9.18
CA ARG A 14 2.50 15.84 9.37
C ARG A 14 2.31 16.01 10.87
N LEU A 15 2.84 17.13 11.37
CA LEU A 15 2.57 17.75 12.68
C LEU A 15 1.64 16.94 13.58
N ARG A 16 2.23 16.11 14.44
CA ARG A 16 1.60 15.64 15.68
C ARG A 16 1.40 16.84 16.60
N ASN A 17 0.34 17.61 16.35
CA ASN A 17 -0.27 18.40 17.40
C ASN A 17 -1.17 17.41 18.16
N ASP A 18 -0.67 16.88 19.26
CA ASP A 18 -1.47 16.04 20.16
C ASP A 18 -2.65 16.91 20.64
N GLU A 19 -3.84 16.68 20.12
CA GLU A 19 -5.06 17.40 20.51
C GLU A 19 -5.44 17.09 21.97
N SER A 20 -4.91 16.00 22.51
CA SER A 20 -4.86 15.67 23.93
C SER A 20 -4.14 16.76 24.76
N ASP A 21 -3.17 17.47 24.18
CA ASP A 21 -2.50 18.64 24.76
C ASP A 21 -3.28 19.96 24.54
N LEU A 22 -4.40 19.95 23.81
CA LEU A 22 -5.26 21.14 23.72
C LEU A 22 -6.18 21.24 24.93
N GLN A 23 -6.60 20.11 25.50
CA GLN A 23 -7.44 20.13 26.70
C GLN A 23 -6.65 20.62 27.93
N SER A 24 -5.35 20.32 28.02
CA SER A 24 -4.45 20.83 29.07
C SER A 24 -4.24 22.36 29.00
N LYS A 25 -4.57 22.99 27.86
CA LYS A 25 -4.48 24.44 27.66
C LYS A 25 -5.71 25.21 28.12
N LEU A 26 -6.77 24.52 28.56
CA LEU A 26 -7.89 25.17 29.23
C LEU A 26 -7.39 25.67 30.60
N CYS A 27 -7.48 26.97 30.86
CA CYS A 27 -6.96 27.54 32.09
C CYS A 27 -7.70 26.99 33.31
N ASP A 28 -6.96 26.68 34.38
CA ASP A 28 -7.53 26.37 35.68
C ASP A 28 -7.98 27.67 36.35
N PHE A 29 -9.28 27.83 36.57
CA PHE A 29 -9.82 28.98 37.30
C PHE A 29 -10.14 28.59 38.75
N PRO A 30 -9.49 29.21 39.75
CA PRO A 30 -9.81 28.95 41.15
C PRO A 30 -11.24 29.40 41.46
N ASP A 31 -11.92 28.58 42.27
CA ASP A 31 -13.31 28.74 42.72
C ASP A 31 -13.56 30.19 43.19
N ALA A 32 -14.40 30.94 42.48
CA ALA A 32 -14.57 32.40 42.60
C ALA A 32 -15.34 32.82 43.89
N LYS A 33 -15.15 32.10 44.99
CA LYS A 33 -15.85 32.32 46.26
C LYS A 33 -15.28 33.48 47.09
N VAL A 34 -14.14 34.06 46.71
CA VAL A 34 -13.35 34.90 47.64
C VAL A 34 -13.62 36.42 47.57
N TRP A 35 -14.36 36.96 46.59
CA TRP A 35 -14.39 38.43 46.36
C TRP A 35 -15.79 39.06 46.26
N LYS A 36 -16.65 38.91 47.28
CA LYS A 36 -18.01 39.52 47.26
C LYS A 36 -18.14 40.93 47.85
N ASN A 37 -17.08 41.55 48.37
CA ASN A 37 -17.25 42.65 49.35
C ASN A 37 -16.86 44.09 48.94
N LYS A 38 -16.85 44.48 47.65
CA LYS A 38 -16.53 45.90 47.29
C LYS A 38 -17.40 46.60 46.22
N LEU A 39 -18.40 45.95 45.61
CA LEU A 39 -19.16 46.53 44.49
C LEU A 39 -20.50 47.15 44.91
N SER A 40 -20.84 48.30 44.32
CA SER A 40 -22.15 48.93 44.49
C SER A 40 -23.27 48.05 43.93
N SER A 41 -24.51 48.26 44.39
CA SER A 41 -25.68 47.49 43.91
C SER A 41 -25.94 47.66 42.41
N ARG A 42 -25.60 48.84 41.84
CA ARG A 42 -25.75 49.14 40.41
C ARG A 42 -24.72 48.38 39.57
N GLU A 43 -23.48 48.32 40.02
CA GLU A 43 -22.39 47.58 39.35
C GLU A 43 -22.65 46.08 39.38
N ARG A 44 -23.09 45.54 40.53
CA ARG A 44 -23.46 44.12 40.65
C ARG A 44 -24.55 43.71 39.66
N LYS A 45 -25.58 44.54 39.44
CA LYS A 45 -26.63 44.26 38.44
C LYS A 45 -26.08 44.28 37.01
N ARG A 46 -25.20 45.22 36.67
CA ARG A 46 -24.57 45.29 35.34
C ARG A 46 -23.68 44.08 35.08
N TYR A 47 -22.84 43.71 36.03
CA TYR A 47 -21.96 42.54 35.92
C TYR A 47 -22.73 41.23 35.84
N ALA A 48 -23.80 41.07 36.62
CA ALA A 48 -24.67 39.90 36.52
C ALA A 48 -25.32 39.77 35.12
N SER A 49 -25.80 40.88 34.55
CA SER A 49 -26.39 40.89 33.20
C SER A 49 -25.34 40.60 32.12
N ALA A 50 -24.16 41.19 32.21
CA ALA A 50 -23.06 40.95 31.28
C ALA A 50 -22.58 39.49 31.34
N ALA A 51 -22.46 38.93 32.54
CA ALA A 51 -22.10 37.53 32.74
C ALA A 51 -23.12 36.59 32.09
N VAL A 52 -24.43 36.81 32.27
CA VAL A 52 -25.46 35.98 31.63
C VAL A 52 -25.39 36.06 30.10
N ALA A 53 -25.18 37.24 29.53
CA ALA A 53 -25.02 37.40 28.09
C ALA A 53 -23.79 36.64 27.58
N LEU A 54 -22.65 36.79 28.26
CA LEU A 54 -21.40 36.13 27.90
C LEU A 54 -21.51 34.59 27.96
N ARG A 55 -22.21 34.02 28.94
CA ARG A 55 -22.48 32.57 29.01
C ARG A 55 -23.24 32.07 27.79
N LYS A 56 -24.29 32.80 27.38
CA LYS A 56 -25.09 32.44 26.21
C LYS A 56 -24.27 32.54 24.92
N THR A 57 -23.46 33.58 24.79
CA THR A 57 -22.55 33.75 23.65
C THR A 57 -21.54 32.61 23.61
N LEU A 58 -20.87 32.29 24.72
CA LEU A 58 -19.91 31.19 24.78
C LEU A 58 -20.53 29.86 24.35
N ILE A 59 -21.69 29.50 24.90
CA ILE A 59 -22.39 28.25 24.53
C ILE A 59 -22.70 28.24 23.03
N SER A 60 -23.23 29.34 22.50
CA SER A 60 -23.58 29.43 21.08
C SER A 60 -22.36 29.30 20.17
N GLU A 61 -21.25 29.95 20.53
CA GLU A 61 -19.99 29.86 19.79
C GLU A 61 -19.42 28.44 19.82
N LEU A 62 -19.34 27.81 21.00
CA LEU A 62 -18.81 26.44 21.14
C LEU A 62 -19.63 25.43 20.36
N MET A 63 -20.96 25.53 20.39
CA MET A 63 -21.85 24.65 19.62
C MET A 63 -21.76 24.82 18.10
N SER A 64 -21.16 25.92 17.63
CA SER A 64 -20.99 26.24 16.20
C SER A 64 -19.59 25.94 15.66
N LEU A 65 -18.66 25.60 16.55
CA LEU A 65 -17.28 25.30 16.18
C LEU A 65 -17.10 23.80 15.97
N ASP A 66 -16.22 23.44 15.04
CA ASP A 66 -15.75 22.06 14.84
C ASP A 66 -14.26 21.89 15.19
N ASN A 67 -13.59 23.00 15.51
CA ASN A 67 -12.16 23.03 15.79
C ASN A 67 -11.90 23.19 17.30
N VAL A 68 -11.29 22.16 17.90
CA VAL A 68 -10.96 22.08 19.33
C VAL A 68 -10.07 23.23 19.80
N GLU A 69 -9.08 23.65 19.01
CA GLU A 69 -8.17 24.74 19.38
C GLU A 69 -8.91 26.07 19.51
N LEU A 70 -9.82 26.36 18.56
CA LEU A 70 -10.68 27.54 18.62
C LEU A 70 -11.66 27.47 19.79
N MET A 71 -12.20 26.29 20.11
CA MET A 71 -13.05 26.10 21.28
C MET A 71 -12.32 26.44 22.58
N VAL A 72 -11.09 25.94 22.75
CA VAL A 72 -10.25 26.22 23.93
C VAL A 72 -9.94 27.71 24.04
N TYR A 73 -9.55 28.36 22.94
CA TYR A 73 -9.28 29.79 22.91
C TYR A 73 -10.50 30.62 23.34
N LYS A 74 -11.67 30.33 22.77
CA LYS A 74 -12.92 31.04 23.09
C LYS A 74 -13.39 30.79 24.51
N ALA A 75 -13.23 29.57 25.02
CA ALA A 75 -13.53 29.23 26.39
C ALA A 75 -12.64 30.02 27.37
N ASN A 76 -11.33 30.05 27.14
CA ASN A 76 -10.39 30.78 27.99
C ASN A 76 -10.67 32.29 28.02
N ASP A 77 -10.96 32.91 26.87
CA ASP A 77 -11.32 34.33 26.78
C ASP A 77 -12.62 34.65 27.54
N ALA A 78 -13.64 33.81 27.39
CA ALA A 78 -14.90 33.96 28.09
C ALA A 78 -14.76 33.75 29.61
N PHE A 79 -13.96 32.78 30.06
CA PHE A 79 -13.73 32.55 31.48
C PHE A 79 -12.88 33.65 32.13
N ALA A 80 -11.88 34.18 31.43
CA ALA A 80 -11.14 35.37 31.88
C ALA A 80 -12.08 36.57 32.08
N SER A 81 -12.99 36.79 31.11
CA SER A 81 -14.01 37.83 31.19
C SER A 81 -15.01 37.59 32.34
N LEU A 82 -15.49 36.35 32.54
CA LEU A 82 -16.39 36.00 33.66
C LEU A 82 -15.72 36.17 35.04
N SER A 83 -14.44 35.83 35.13
CA SER A 83 -13.62 36.03 36.34
C SER A 83 -13.53 37.53 36.69
N SER A 84 -13.32 38.39 35.68
CA SER A 84 -13.29 39.85 35.87
C SER A 84 -14.62 40.43 36.40
N TYR A 85 -15.75 39.77 36.12
CA TYR A 85 -17.08 40.15 36.63
C TYR A 85 -17.41 39.54 38.00
N HIS A 86 -16.49 38.78 38.61
CA HIS A 86 -16.72 38.01 39.83
C HIS A 86 -17.95 37.09 39.72
N ALA A 87 -18.21 36.54 38.52
CA ALA A 87 -19.30 35.61 38.30
C ALA A 87 -18.93 34.21 38.82
N ASP A 88 -19.91 33.48 39.35
CA ASP A 88 -19.74 32.07 39.71
C ASP A 88 -20.03 31.19 38.49
N PHE A 89 -18.99 30.61 37.90
CA PHE A 89 -19.09 29.85 36.65
C PHE A 89 -18.58 28.40 36.77
N GLY A 90 -18.48 27.84 37.98
CA GLY A 90 -17.96 26.47 38.20
C GLY A 90 -18.70 25.42 37.36
N ASP A 91 -20.02 25.35 37.46
CA ASP A 91 -20.83 24.40 36.69
C ASP A 91 -20.68 24.59 35.16
N LEU A 92 -20.53 25.84 34.72
CA LEU A 92 -20.31 26.14 33.29
C LEU A 92 -18.92 25.71 32.83
N TYR A 93 -17.90 25.91 33.67
CA TYR A 93 -16.54 25.49 33.40
C TYR A 93 -16.46 23.98 33.23
N ASP A 94 -17.04 23.21 34.15
CA ASP A 94 -17.06 21.75 34.06
C ASP A 94 -17.81 21.26 32.81
N ALA A 95 -18.94 21.89 32.48
CA ALA A 95 -19.69 21.57 31.26
C ALA A 95 -18.89 21.86 29.98
N VAL A 96 -18.25 23.02 29.88
CA VAL A 96 -17.42 23.40 28.72
C VAL A 96 -16.19 22.51 28.62
N ARG A 97 -15.55 22.18 29.75
CA ARG A 97 -14.43 21.24 29.79
C ARG A 97 -14.82 19.86 29.31
N GLY A 98 -15.98 19.36 29.74
CA GLY A 98 -16.54 18.09 29.25
C GLY A 98 -16.85 18.13 27.76
N PHE A 99 -17.44 19.22 27.27
CA PHE A 99 -17.74 19.41 25.85
C PHE A 99 -16.48 19.42 24.98
N ILE A 100 -15.45 20.18 25.38
CA ILE A 100 -14.16 20.21 24.68
C ILE A 100 -13.51 18.82 24.69
N SER A 101 -13.55 18.11 25.83
CA SER A 101 -13.02 16.75 25.93
C SER A 101 -13.70 15.77 24.96
N TYR A 102 -15.02 15.86 24.85
CA TYR A 102 -15.77 15.06 23.88
C TYR A 102 -15.32 15.36 22.43
N HIS A 103 -15.13 16.64 22.09
CA HIS A 103 -14.66 17.01 20.76
C HIS A 103 -13.21 16.60 20.49
N CYS A 104 -12.32 16.60 21.49
CA CYS A 104 -10.98 16.00 21.37
C CYS A 104 -11.08 14.51 21.00
N GLN A 105 -11.87 13.74 21.77
CA GLN A 105 -12.03 12.30 21.53
C GLN A 105 -12.65 11.99 20.17
N LEU A 106 -13.65 12.79 19.76
CA LEU A 106 -14.28 12.64 18.46
C LEU A 106 -13.31 12.93 17.31
N SER A 107 -12.46 13.96 17.45
CA SER A 107 -11.42 14.30 16.48
C SER A 107 -10.36 13.19 16.36
N GLU A 108 -9.88 12.66 17.49
CA GLU A 108 -8.95 11.53 17.54
C GLU A 108 -9.56 10.29 16.85
N ALA A 109 -10.81 9.94 17.18
CA ALA A 109 -11.50 8.82 16.57
C ALA A 109 -11.69 8.98 15.04
N ASN A 110 -11.98 10.20 14.57
CA ASN A 110 -12.09 10.48 13.14
C ASN A 110 -10.75 10.32 12.41
N LYS A 111 -9.64 10.77 13.02
CA LYS A 111 -8.29 10.58 12.46
C LYS A 111 -7.92 9.10 12.35
N GLU A 112 -8.24 8.32 13.39
CA GLU A 112 -8.04 6.86 13.35
C GLU A 112 -8.87 6.20 12.24
N LEU A 113 -10.14 6.62 12.07
CA LEU A 113 -11.01 6.10 11.03
C LEU A 113 -10.47 6.42 9.62
N GLU A 114 -10.05 7.66 9.38
CA GLU A 114 -9.44 8.08 8.12
C GLU A 114 -8.15 7.29 7.82
N SER A 115 -7.26 7.18 8.82
CA SER A 115 -6.01 6.43 8.66
C SER A 115 -6.26 4.94 8.37
N ASN A 116 -7.25 4.34 9.02
CA ASN A 116 -7.65 2.95 8.76
C ASN A 116 -8.29 2.77 7.39
N GLY A 117 -9.07 3.76 6.93
CA GLY A 117 -9.63 3.79 5.58
C GLY A 117 -8.56 3.77 4.50
N CYS A 118 -7.55 4.65 4.60
CA CYS A 118 -6.43 4.67 3.66
C CYS A 118 -5.66 3.34 3.63
N LEU A 119 -5.43 2.71 4.79
CA LEU A 119 -4.79 1.39 4.86
C LEU A 119 -5.62 0.29 4.17
N GLN A 120 -6.95 0.35 4.27
CA GLN A 120 -7.82 -0.59 3.56
C GLN A 120 -7.74 -0.42 2.04
N GLU A 121 -7.74 0.82 1.54
CA GLU A 121 -7.59 1.10 0.11
C GLU A 121 -6.24 0.61 -0.42
N ASP A 122 -5.14 0.91 0.28
CA ASP A 122 -3.80 0.47 -0.11
C ASP A 122 -3.67 -1.06 -0.13
N THR A 123 -4.25 -1.74 0.86
CA THR A 123 -4.23 -3.21 0.90
C THR A 123 -5.09 -3.85 -0.19
N ALA A 124 -6.20 -3.22 -0.57
CA ALA A 124 -7.02 -3.68 -1.71
C ALA A 124 -6.25 -3.55 -3.03
N VAL A 125 -5.63 -2.40 -3.29
CA VAL A 125 -4.82 -2.17 -4.50
C VAL A 125 -3.65 -3.16 -4.57
N ARG A 126 -2.96 -3.40 -3.45
CA ARG A 126 -1.87 -4.38 -3.39
C ARG A 126 -2.35 -5.80 -3.69
N ARG A 127 -3.53 -6.18 -3.20
CA ARG A 127 -4.13 -7.50 -3.47
C ARG A 127 -4.44 -7.67 -4.96
N ASP A 128 -5.04 -6.66 -5.58
CA ASP A 128 -5.43 -6.72 -6.99
C ASP A 128 -4.21 -6.81 -7.91
N ASN A 129 -3.15 -6.05 -7.60
CA ASN A 129 -1.87 -6.14 -8.31
C ASN A 129 -1.23 -7.53 -8.18
N LEU A 130 -1.29 -8.14 -7.00
CA LEU A 130 -0.77 -9.49 -6.78
C LEU A 130 -1.55 -10.53 -7.58
N LEU A 131 -2.89 -10.41 -7.64
CA LEU A 131 -3.74 -11.30 -8.43
C LEU A 131 -3.46 -11.17 -9.93
N ALA A 132 -3.32 -9.95 -10.44
CA ALA A 132 -2.98 -9.71 -11.84
C ALA A 132 -1.62 -10.33 -12.20
N TRP A 133 -0.61 -10.15 -11.33
CA TRP A 133 0.70 -10.75 -11.52
C TRP A 133 0.66 -12.29 -11.53
N LEU A 134 -0.07 -12.89 -10.58
CA LEU A 134 -0.24 -14.35 -10.53
C LEU A 134 -0.91 -14.91 -11.79
N ASN A 135 -1.92 -14.21 -12.32
CA ASN A 135 -2.58 -14.62 -13.56
C ASN A 135 -1.63 -14.53 -14.76
N GLN A 136 -0.86 -13.45 -14.86
CA GLN A 136 0.13 -13.29 -15.93
C GLN A 136 1.20 -14.39 -15.89
N GLU A 137 1.68 -14.73 -14.69
CA GLU A 137 2.66 -15.80 -14.51
C GLU A 137 2.06 -17.18 -14.85
N ALA A 138 0.80 -17.42 -14.48
CA ALA A 138 0.09 -18.64 -14.82
C ALA A 138 -0.10 -18.81 -16.35
N GLU A 139 -0.43 -17.73 -17.06
CA GLU A 139 -0.51 -17.73 -18.52
C GLU A 139 0.85 -18.02 -19.17
N ALA A 140 1.92 -17.39 -18.69
CA ALA A 140 3.29 -17.63 -19.16
C ALA A 140 3.71 -19.09 -18.92
N LEU A 141 3.39 -19.64 -17.76
CA LEU A 141 3.67 -21.04 -17.43
C LEU A 141 2.90 -22.01 -18.35
N SER A 142 1.63 -21.70 -18.64
CA SER A 142 0.83 -22.49 -19.59
C SER A 142 1.46 -22.47 -20.99
N GLY A 143 1.83 -21.30 -21.50
CA GLY A 143 2.47 -21.15 -22.83
C GLY A 143 3.85 -21.82 -22.94
N THR A 144 4.64 -21.80 -21.88
CA THR A 144 5.92 -22.54 -21.85
C THR A 144 5.70 -24.05 -21.82
N THR A 145 4.71 -24.52 -21.07
CA THR A 145 4.36 -25.95 -20.98
C THR A 145 3.92 -26.51 -22.33
N THR A 146 3.08 -25.77 -23.08
CA THR A 146 2.66 -26.17 -24.43
C THR A 146 3.84 -26.19 -25.41
N SER A 147 4.69 -25.16 -25.36
CA SER A 147 5.90 -25.08 -26.19
C SER A 147 6.86 -26.26 -25.93
N ILE A 148 7.04 -26.66 -24.67
CA ILE A 148 7.84 -27.84 -24.31
C ILE A 148 7.21 -29.13 -24.86
N ALA A 149 5.89 -29.27 -24.79
CA ALA A 149 5.20 -30.43 -25.34
C ALA A 149 5.38 -30.55 -26.86
N GLU A 150 5.28 -29.44 -27.59
CA GLU A 150 5.54 -29.39 -29.03
C GLU A 150 7.00 -29.72 -29.37
N ALA A 151 7.96 -29.14 -28.64
CA ALA A 151 9.38 -29.42 -28.82
C ALA A 151 9.69 -30.93 -28.62
N ARG A 152 9.09 -31.56 -27.61
CA ARG A 152 9.20 -33.01 -27.36
C ARG A 152 8.65 -33.83 -28.52
N LYS A 153 7.49 -33.45 -29.07
CA LYS A 153 6.89 -34.12 -30.23
C LYS A 153 7.81 -34.02 -31.45
N ASN A 154 8.36 -32.84 -31.72
CA ASN A 154 9.28 -32.61 -32.83
C ASN A 154 10.57 -33.42 -32.68
N ALA A 155 11.12 -33.48 -31.46
CA ALA A 155 12.30 -34.30 -31.16
C ALA A 155 12.06 -35.79 -31.46
N ALA A 156 10.89 -36.33 -31.12
CA ALA A 156 10.54 -37.72 -31.41
C ALA A 156 10.45 -38.00 -32.93
N VAL A 157 9.89 -37.07 -33.70
CA VAL A 157 9.84 -37.15 -35.18
C VAL A 157 11.25 -37.15 -35.76
N LEU A 158 12.13 -36.26 -35.30
CA LEU A 158 13.52 -36.19 -35.74
C LEU A 158 14.29 -37.45 -35.40
N MET A 159 14.17 -37.98 -34.19
CA MET A 159 14.77 -39.25 -33.78
C MET A 159 14.37 -40.40 -34.71
N THR A 160 13.09 -40.47 -35.07
CA THR A 160 12.58 -41.48 -36.02
C THR A 160 13.21 -41.32 -37.40
N ARG A 161 13.34 -40.09 -37.90
CA ARG A 161 13.96 -39.79 -39.20
C ARG A 161 15.44 -40.15 -39.20
N ILE A 162 16.18 -39.78 -38.15
CA ILE A 162 17.59 -40.16 -37.96
C ILE A 162 17.75 -41.68 -38.00
N GLY A 163 16.86 -42.42 -37.32
CA GLY A 163 16.86 -43.88 -37.36
C GLY A 163 16.72 -44.44 -38.77
N LYS A 164 15.79 -43.91 -39.57
CA LYS A 164 15.61 -44.31 -40.99
C LYS A 164 16.84 -43.99 -41.83
N THR A 165 17.40 -42.79 -41.69
CA THR A 165 18.60 -42.36 -42.44
C THR A 165 19.80 -43.24 -42.09
N ARG A 166 20.01 -43.57 -40.82
CA ARG A 166 21.08 -44.49 -40.40
C ARG A 166 20.93 -45.87 -41.03
N LYS A 167 19.69 -46.39 -41.14
CA LYS A 167 19.43 -47.67 -41.80
C LYS A 167 19.79 -47.63 -43.29
N TRP A 168 19.36 -46.57 -44.00
CA TRP A 168 19.70 -46.39 -45.41
C TRP A 168 21.20 -46.23 -45.65
N LEU A 169 21.89 -45.50 -44.78
CA LEU A 169 23.34 -45.34 -44.86
C LEU A 169 24.05 -46.69 -44.76
N LYS A 170 23.64 -47.54 -43.82
CA LYS A 170 24.18 -48.90 -43.68
C LYS A 170 23.93 -49.76 -44.93
N GLU A 171 22.73 -49.71 -45.49
CA GLU A 171 22.40 -50.43 -46.74
C GLU A 171 23.25 -49.95 -47.93
N LEU A 172 23.59 -48.66 -47.99
CA LEU A 172 24.47 -48.10 -49.02
C LEU A 172 25.93 -48.51 -48.80
N GLU A 173 26.41 -48.51 -47.56
CA GLU A 173 27.76 -48.98 -47.21
C GLU A 173 27.95 -50.46 -47.58
N GLU A 174 26.96 -51.31 -47.30
CA GLU A 174 26.99 -52.73 -47.69
C GLU A 174 27.03 -52.92 -49.21
N LYS A 175 26.26 -52.13 -49.97
CA LYS A 175 26.28 -52.15 -51.45
C LYS A 175 27.60 -51.65 -52.02
N LEU A 176 28.19 -50.62 -51.42
CA LEU A 176 29.48 -50.07 -51.84
C LEU A 176 30.56 -51.14 -51.69
N ALA A 177 30.65 -51.77 -50.52
CA ALA A 177 31.60 -52.85 -50.26
C ALA A 177 31.43 -54.03 -51.24
N GLN A 178 30.19 -54.37 -51.59
CA GLN A 178 29.93 -55.40 -52.61
C GLN A 178 30.45 -54.98 -53.99
N LYS A 179 30.27 -53.71 -54.37
CA LYS A 179 30.75 -53.20 -55.66
C LYS A 179 32.27 -53.09 -55.72
N ASP A 180 32.92 -52.72 -54.62
CA ASP A 180 34.38 -52.70 -54.54
C ASP A 180 34.96 -54.11 -54.74
N MET A 181 34.36 -55.14 -54.13
CA MET A 181 34.76 -56.54 -54.38
C MET A 181 34.56 -56.96 -55.84
N GLU A 182 33.44 -56.60 -56.48
CA GLU A 182 33.21 -56.89 -57.90
C GLU A 182 34.24 -56.22 -58.81
N ILE A 183 34.67 -54.98 -58.49
CA ILE A 183 35.72 -54.27 -59.24
C ILE A 183 37.06 -54.98 -59.07
N ASP A 184 37.45 -55.32 -57.85
CA ASP A 184 38.70 -56.03 -57.57
C ASP A 184 38.79 -57.37 -58.33
N ASP A 185 37.67 -58.08 -58.46
CA ASP A 185 37.61 -59.34 -59.19
C ASP A 185 37.74 -59.13 -60.71
N LEU A 186 37.06 -58.11 -61.27
CA LEU A 186 37.19 -57.75 -62.68
C LEU A 186 38.60 -57.25 -63.03
N GLU A 187 39.25 -56.51 -62.14
CA GLU A 187 40.65 -56.07 -62.32
C GLU A 187 41.61 -57.26 -62.37
N LYS A 188 41.42 -58.27 -61.51
CA LYS A 188 42.19 -59.52 -61.57
C LYS A 188 41.96 -60.28 -62.87
N GLU A 189 40.72 -60.43 -63.32
CA GLU A 189 40.40 -61.09 -64.59
C GLU A 189 41.04 -60.37 -65.78
N GLY A 190 40.97 -59.03 -65.81
CA GLY A 190 41.62 -58.22 -66.85
C GLY A 190 43.14 -58.37 -66.89
N MET A 191 43.80 -58.44 -65.72
CA MET A 191 45.24 -58.70 -65.61
C MET A 191 45.62 -60.09 -66.15
N VAL A 192 44.82 -61.12 -65.89
CA VAL A 192 45.07 -62.48 -66.40
C VAL A 192 44.99 -62.52 -67.93
N VAL A 193 44.02 -61.82 -68.53
CA VAL A 193 43.86 -61.76 -69.99
C VAL A 193 45.05 -61.08 -70.68
N LEU A 194 45.61 -60.03 -70.09
CA LEU A 194 46.78 -59.32 -70.64
C LEU A 194 48.07 -60.17 -70.57
N ILE A 195 48.27 -60.95 -69.50
CA ILE A 195 49.44 -61.85 -69.39
C ILE A 195 49.38 -62.98 -70.42
N SER A 196 48.19 -63.44 -70.81
CA SER A 196 48.01 -64.45 -71.86
C SER A 196 48.19 -63.95 -73.30
N TYR A 197 48.34 -62.64 -73.51
CA TYR A 197 48.55 -62.04 -74.84
C TYR A 197 50.02 -61.68 -75.14
N ASP A 198 50.89 -61.68 -74.14
CA ASP A 198 52.33 -61.34 -74.24
C ASP A 198 53.27 -62.57 -74.19
N GLY A 199 52.74 -63.79 -74.36
CA GLY A 199 53.51 -65.05 -74.48
C GLY A 199 53.29 -65.74 -75.82
#